data_AF-A0A957VZT9-F1
#
_entry.id   AF-A0A957VZT9-F1
#
_cell.length_a   1.000
_cell.length_b   1.000
_cell.length_c   1.000
_cell.angle_alpha   90.00
_cell.angle_beta   90.00
_cell.angle_gamma   90.00
#
_symmetry.space_group_name_H-M   'P 1'
#
loop_
_entity.id
_entity.type
_entity.pdbx_description
1 polymer ?
#
loop_
_entity_poly.entity_id
_entity_poly.type
_entity_poly.pdbx_seq_one_letter_code
_entity_poly.pdbx_strand_id
1 'polypeptide(L)'
;GRHTTALPYALRPENFELIRANLDRLEWRCQSLETFLDTYDLPGPIDSFNLSNIFEYMSPENYHHILPKLVQVARPGSRLVYWNLLAPRSRPELMAHQLRPLSDLANRLHRADKAFFYSKFIVEEVVS
;
A
#
# COMPACT_ATOMS: atom_id res chain seq x y z
N GLY A 1 29.18 -11.57 4.48
CA GLY A 1 28.88 -10.32 5.21
C GLY A 1 28.49 -10.65 6.63
N ARG A 2 28.95 -9.88 7.62
CA ARG A 2 28.65 -10.07 9.07
C ARG A 2 27.68 -8.98 9.56
N HIS A 3 26.49 -8.89 8.98
CA HIS A 3 25.42 -8.05 9.52
C HIS A 3 24.61 -8.85 10.54
N THR A 4 25.20 -9.16 11.69
CA THR A 4 24.56 -9.96 12.75
C THR A 4 23.46 -9.21 13.49
N THR A 5 23.42 -7.87 13.39
CA THR A 5 22.50 -7.01 14.15
C THR A 5 21.50 -6.23 13.29
N ALA A 6 21.69 -6.19 11.97
CA ALA A 6 20.83 -5.43 11.04
C ALA A 6 20.07 -6.40 10.12
N LEU A 7 19.19 -7.21 10.72
CA LEU A 7 18.35 -8.13 9.96
C LEU A 7 17.13 -7.40 9.35
N PRO A 8 16.72 -7.74 8.12
CA PRO A 8 15.41 -7.38 7.60
C PRO A 8 14.32 -7.73 8.60
N TYR A 9 13.23 -6.95 8.67
CA TYR A 9 12.17 -7.17 9.66
C TYR A 9 11.71 -8.62 9.74
N ALA A 10 11.51 -9.27 8.59
CA ALA A 10 11.07 -10.66 8.52
C ALA A 10 12.05 -11.69 9.11
N LEU A 11 13.34 -11.35 9.23
CA LEU A 11 14.37 -12.25 9.76
C LEU A 11 14.74 -11.95 11.22
N ARG A 12 14.15 -10.91 11.83
CA ARG A 12 14.41 -10.60 13.25
C ARG A 12 13.73 -11.63 14.15
N PRO A 13 14.35 -12.04 15.28
CA PRO A 13 13.80 -13.07 16.16
C PRO A 13 12.35 -12.82 16.59
N GLU A 14 11.99 -11.57 16.86
CA GLU A 14 10.63 -11.18 17.28
C GLU A 14 9.56 -11.35 16.19
N ASN A 15 9.95 -11.47 14.91
CA ASN A 15 9.03 -11.62 13.78
C ASN A 15 9.14 -12.99 13.10
N PHE A 16 10.33 -13.60 13.11
CA PHE A 16 10.65 -14.74 12.26
C PHE A 16 9.72 -15.94 12.48
N GLU A 17 9.60 -16.42 13.72
CA GLU A 17 8.74 -17.58 14.00
C GLU A 17 7.25 -17.25 13.80
N LEU A 18 6.82 -16.01 14.08
CA LEU A 18 5.44 -15.57 13.83
C LEU A 18 5.10 -15.59 12.34
N ILE A 19 5.98 -15.04 11.49
CA ILE A 19 5.80 -15.05 10.03
C ILE A 19 5.84 -16.48 9.51
N ARG A 20 6.83 -17.27 9.96
CA ARG A 20 7.00 -18.68 9.56
C ARG A 20 5.75 -19.52 9.89
N ALA A 21 5.15 -19.32 11.05
CA ALA A 21 3.95 -20.02 11.49
C ALA A 21 2.66 -19.59 10.77
N ASN A 22 2.69 -18.51 9.97
CA ASN A 22 1.54 -18.00 9.23
C ASN A 22 1.77 -18.01 7.70
N LEU A 23 2.78 -18.72 7.20
CA LEU A 23 3.08 -18.77 5.76
C LEU A 23 1.93 -19.38 4.93
N ASP A 24 1.13 -20.25 5.54
CA ASP A 24 -0.08 -20.83 4.97
C ASP A 24 -1.17 -19.78 4.67
N ARG A 25 -1.05 -18.58 5.26
CA ARG A 25 -1.95 -17.44 5.04
C ARG A 25 -1.46 -16.48 3.94
N LEU A 26 -0.31 -16.78 3.31
CA LEU A 26 0.20 -16.00 2.19
C LEU A 26 -0.26 -16.61 0.87
N GLU A 27 -0.89 -15.77 0.05
CA GLU A 27 -1.29 -16.13 -1.30
C GLU A 27 -0.48 -15.31 -2.31
N TRP A 28 0.11 -15.98 -3.31
CA TRP A 28 0.78 -15.30 -4.42
C TRP A 28 -0.11 -15.29 -5.65
N ARG A 29 -0.33 -14.10 -6.22
CA ARG A 29 -1.08 -13.92 -7.46
C ARG A 29 -0.18 -13.35 -8.55
N CYS A 30 0.11 -14.17 -9.56
CA CYS A 30 0.94 -13.77 -10.69
C CYS A 30 0.10 -13.07 -11.77
N GLN A 31 -0.34 -11.84 -11.48
CA GLN A 31 -1.15 -11.02 -12.38
C GLN A 31 -0.94 -9.52 -12.10
N SER A 32 -1.46 -8.66 -12.96
CA SER A 32 -1.46 -7.21 -12.71
C SER A 32 -2.48 -6.83 -11.62
N LEU A 33 -2.31 -5.66 -11.02
CA LEU A 33 -3.26 -5.14 -10.05
C LEU A 33 -4.64 -4.91 -10.68
N GLU A 34 -4.67 -4.41 -11.92
CA GLU A 34 -5.90 -4.21 -12.70
C GLU A 34 -6.65 -5.53 -12.86
N THR A 35 -5.95 -6.59 -13.29
CA THR A 35 -6.56 -7.92 -13.49
C THR A 35 -7.08 -8.47 -12.17
N PHE A 36 -6.31 -8.33 -11.08
CA PHE A 36 -6.72 -8.75 -9.75
C PHE A 36 -8.00 -8.04 -9.29
N LEU A 37 -8.11 -6.73 -9.54
CA LEU A 37 -9.29 -5.95 -9.15
C LEU A 37 -10.50 -6.25 -10.04
N ASP A 38 -10.29 -6.50 -11.34
CA ASP A 38 -11.36 -6.87 -12.27
C ASP A 38 -11.92 -8.28 -12.03
N THR A 39 -11.11 -9.16 -11.44
CA THR A 39 -11.44 -10.56 -11.12
C THR A 39 -11.50 -10.81 -9.62
N TYR A 40 -11.76 -9.77 -8.82
CA TYR A 40 -11.75 -9.85 -7.37
C TYR A 40 -12.67 -10.96 -6.86
N ASP A 41 -12.07 -12.01 -6.29
CA ASP A 41 -12.72 -13.27 -5.91
C ASP A 41 -12.55 -13.62 -4.43
N LEU A 42 -11.99 -12.69 -3.63
CA LEU A 42 -11.80 -12.91 -2.20
C LEU A 42 -13.15 -12.85 -1.46
N PRO A 43 -13.32 -13.64 -0.39
CA PRO A 43 -14.60 -13.78 0.31
C PRO A 43 -15.04 -12.54 1.11
N GLY A 44 -14.17 -11.55 1.27
CA GLY A 44 -14.45 -10.33 2.04
C GLY A 44 -13.60 -9.15 1.56
N PRO A 45 -13.81 -7.96 2.13
CA PRO A 45 -13.04 -6.78 1.77
C PRO A 45 -11.58 -6.84 2.27
N ILE A 46 -10.70 -6.08 1.63
CA ILE A 46 -9.32 -5.87 2.05
C ILE A 46 -9.26 -4.79 3.14
N ASP A 47 -8.60 -5.09 4.26
CA ASP A 47 -8.43 -4.15 5.38
C ASP A 47 -7.26 -3.16 5.20
N SER A 48 -6.26 -3.48 4.37
CA SER A 48 -5.05 -2.66 4.20
C SER A 48 -4.33 -2.96 2.89
N PHE A 49 -3.79 -1.90 2.26
CA PHE A 49 -3.08 -1.99 0.98
C PHE A 49 -1.68 -1.39 1.12
N ASN A 50 -0.65 -2.20 0.84
CA ASN A 50 0.71 -1.73 0.64
C ASN A 50 1.00 -1.70 -0.86
N LEU A 51 1.00 -0.50 -1.45
CA LEU A 51 1.10 -0.25 -2.88
C LEU A 51 2.47 0.38 -3.18
N SER A 52 3.53 -0.38 -2.93
CA SER A 52 4.92 0.08 -2.96
C SER A 52 5.35 0.61 -4.34
N ASN A 53 5.29 1.95 -4.49
CA ASN A 53 5.75 2.70 -5.66
C ASN A 53 5.07 2.33 -7.00
N ILE A 54 3.85 1.78 -6.98
CA ILE A 54 3.21 1.27 -8.21
C ILE A 54 2.69 2.38 -9.13
N PHE A 55 2.22 3.51 -8.58
CA PHE A 55 1.56 4.57 -9.35
C PHE A 55 2.54 5.46 -10.14
N GLU A 56 3.84 5.40 -9.82
CA GLU A 56 4.90 6.08 -10.56
C GLU A 56 4.98 5.56 -12.01
N TYR A 57 4.75 4.27 -12.19
CA TYR A 57 4.87 3.58 -13.48
C TYR A 57 3.57 3.58 -14.31
N MET A 58 2.51 4.20 -13.79
CA MET A 58 1.21 4.25 -14.45
C MET A 58 1.00 5.62 -15.09
N SER A 59 0.21 5.66 -16.18
CA SER A 59 -0.30 6.95 -16.66
C SER A 59 -1.26 7.55 -15.62
N PRO A 60 -1.44 8.88 -15.59
CA PRO A 60 -2.43 9.52 -14.73
C PRO A 60 -3.85 8.93 -14.89
N GLU A 61 -4.23 8.57 -16.11
CA GLU A 61 -5.53 7.98 -16.45
C GLU A 61 -5.69 6.59 -15.83
N ASN A 62 -4.68 5.73 -15.96
CA ASN A 62 -4.71 4.38 -15.36
C ASN A 62 -4.74 4.46 -13.82
N TYR A 63 -3.92 5.34 -13.26
CA TYR A 63 -3.92 5.63 -11.83
C TYR A 63 -5.31 6.05 -11.31
N HIS A 64 -5.96 7.03 -11.97
CA HIS A 64 -7.30 7.48 -11.61
C HIS A 64 -8.38 6.41 -11.84
N HIS A 65 -8.15 5.47 -12.76
CA HIS A 65 -9.05 4.35 -13.00
C HIS A 65 -8.96 3.26 -11.91
N ILE A 66 -7.76 3.01 -11.38
CA ILE A 66 -7.51 1.95 -10.39
C ILE A 66 -7.91 2.37 -8.97
N LEU A 67 -7.73 3.63 -8.59
CA LEU A 67 -8.04 4.10 -7.24
C LEU A 67 -9.50 3.80 -6.80
N PRO A 68 -10.54 4.08 -7.62
CA PRO A 68 -11.91 3.72 -7.27
C PRO A 68 -12.11 2.20 -7.10
N LYS A 69 -11.45 1.38 -7.91
CA LYS A 69 -11.53 -0.08 -7.80
C LYS A 69 -10.91 -0.60 -6.50
N LEU A 70 -9.80 0.00 -6.06
CA LEU A 70 -9.20 -0.28 -4.75
C LEU A 70 -10.18 0.03 -3.61
N VAL A 71 -10.89 1.15 -3.69
CA VAL A 71 -11.93 1.53 -2.70
C VAL A 71 -13.08 0.52 -2.71
N GLN A 72 -13.55 0.07 -3.88
CA GLN A 72 -14.66 -0.87 -4.00
C GLN A 72 -14.43 -2.20 -3.30
N VAL A 73 -13.18 -2.68 -3.26
CA VAL A 73 -12.81 -3.94 -2.60
C VAL A 73 -12.34 -3.73 -1.16
N ALA A 74 -12.33 -2.50 -0.66
CA ALA A 74 -11.88 -2.15 0.67
C ALA A 74 -13.01 -2.10 1.68
N ARG A 75 -12.67 -2.24 2.97
CA ARG A 75 -13.59 -1.91 4.07
C ARG A 75 -13.50 -0.43 4.43
N PRO A 76 -14.56 0.24 4.88
CA PRO A 76 -14.44 1.54 5.54
C PRO A 76 -13.41 1.49 6.68
N GLY A 77 -12.51 2.47 6.72
CA GLY A 77 -11.35 2.53 7.62
C GLY A 77 -10.09 1.84 7.09
N SER A 78 -10.16 1.16 5.95
CA SER A 78 -8.97 0.56 5.32
C SER A 78 -8.00 1.64 4.85
N ARG A 79 -6.71 1.32 4.84
CA ARG A 79 -5.66 2.28 4.47
C ARG A 79 -4.92 1.86 3.22
N LEU A 80 -4.79 2.79 2.29
CA LEU A 80 -3.90 2.72 1.16
C LEU A 80 -2.61 3.44 1.52
N VAL A 81 -1.48 2.74 1.42
CA VAL A 81 -0.15 3.34 1.58
C VAL A 81 0.68 3.17 0.31
N TYR A 82 1.28 4.26 -0.15
CA TYR A 82 2.11 4.28 -1.35
C TYR A 82 3.16 5.38 -1.29
N TRP A 83 4.16 5.29 -2.17
CA TRP A 83 5.27 6.22 -2.24
C TRP A 83 5.31 6.83 -3.63
N ASN A 84 5.70 8.10 -3.68
CA ASN A 84 6.06 8.79 -4.92
C ASN A 84 7.56 8.92 -4.97
N LEU A 85 8.16 8.53 -6.08
CA LEU A 85 9.56 8.83 -6.34
C LEU A 85 9.66 10.28 -6.80
N LEU A 86 9.05 10.61 -7.94
CA LEU A 86 9.05 11.96 -8.52
C LEU A 86 7.65 12.40 -8.96
N ALA A 87 6.84 11.48 -9.51
CA ALA A 87 5.50 11.79 -9.98
C ALA A 87 4.58 12.09 -8.78
N PRO A 88 3.96 13.29 -8.72
CA PRO A 88 3.07 13.63 -7.61
C PRO A 88 1.74 12.88 -7.75
N ARG A 89 1.65 11.70 -7.11
CA ARG A 89 0.41 10.94 -6.97
C ARG A 89 -0.20 11.17 -5.60
N SER A 90 -1.49 11.44 -5.58
CA SER A 90 -2.37 11.47 -4.40
C SER A 90 -3.80 11.40 -4.89
N ARG A 91 -4.77 11.01 -4.06
CA ARG A 91 -6.17 10.94 -4.48
C ARG A 91 -6.57 12.23 -5.23
N PRO A 92 -7.31 12.13 -6.33
CA PRO A 92 -7.90 13.30 -6.96
C PRO A 92 -9.02 13.86 -6.07
N GLU A 93 -9.32 15.16 -6.21
CA GLU A 93 -10.33 15.82 -5.37
C GLU A 93 -11.74 15.25 -5.56
N LEU A 94 -12.05 14.76 -6.77
CA LEU A 94 -13.29 14.05 -7.06
C LEU A 94 -13.53 12.83 -6.15
N MET A 95 -12.48 12.27 -5.54
CA MET A 95 -12.56 11.15 -4.61
C MET A 95 -12.53 11.56 -3.12
N ALA A 96 -12.68 12.85 -2.79
CA ALA A 96 -12.67 13.32 -1.39
C ALA A 96 -13.74 12.67 -0.50
N HIS A 97 -14.83 12.20 -1.10
CA HIS A 97 -15.91 11.49 -0.43
C HIS A 97 -15.63 9.99 -0.19
N GLN A 98 -14.55 9.46 -0.81
CA GLN A 98 -14.16 8.05 -0.73
C GLN A 98 -12.86 7.85 0.03
N LEU A 99 -11.90 8.76 -0.17
CA LEU A 99 -10.57 8.69 0.41
C LEU A 99 -10.29 9.95 1.22
N ARG A 100 -9.91 9.78 2.47
CA ARG A 100 -9.43 10.84 3.36
C ARG A 100 -7.91 10.77 3.49
N PRO A 101 -7.17 11.85 3.22
CA PRO A 101 -5.73 11.85 3.36
C PRO A 101 -5.37 11.93 4.85
N LEU A 102 -4.49 11.06 5.30
CA LEU A 102 -3.94 11.07 6.67
C LEU A 102 -2.58 11.77 6.67
N SER A 103 -2.55 13.05 6.28
CA SER A 103 -1.32 13.82 6.02
C SER A 103 -0.34 13.85 7.20
N ASP A 104 -0.82 14.00 8.43
CA ASP A 104 0.05 14.05 9.61
C ASP A 104 0.73 12.70 9.86
N LEU A 105 -0.02 11.60 9.69
CA LEU A 105 0.50 10.24 9.77
C LEU A 105 1.53 10.00 8.67
N ALA A 106 1.18 10.36 7.42
CA ALA A 106 2.05 10.20 6.26
C ALA A 106 3.37 10.98 6.45
N ASN A 107 3.31 12.25 6.83
CA ASN A 107 4.49 13.09 7.07
C ASN A 107 5.36 12.57 8.22
N ARG A 108 4.75 12.10 9.31
CA ARG A 108 5.48 11.52 10.45
C ARG A 108 6.21 10.24 10.05
N LEU A 109 5.54 9.35 9.31
CA LEU A 109 6.13 8.10 8.86
C LEU A 109 7.20 8.33 7.79
N HIS A 110 7.00 9.28 6.88
CA HIS A 110 7.99 9.65 5.86
C HIS A 110 9.30 10.14 6.49
N ARG A 111 9.24 10.97 7.54
CA ARG A 111 10.44 11.42 8.26
C ARG A 111 11.19 10.30 8.97
N ALA A 112 10.51 9.21 9.32
CA ALA A 112 11.12 8.04 9.94
C ALA A 112 11.57 7.01 8.89
N ASP A 113 11.23 7.21 7.61
CA ASP A 113 11.62 6.34 6.52
C ASP A 113 13.14 6.44 6.31
N LYS A 114 13.77 5.29 6.07
CA LYS A 114 15.20 5.20 5.78
C LYS A 114 15.47 5.34 4.28
N ALA A 115 14.44 5.28 3.44
CA ALA A 115 14.51 5.53 2.02
C ALA A 115 14.49 7.05 1.74
N PHE A 116 15.66 7.63 1.47
CA PHE A 116 15.84 9.07 1.29
C PHE A 116 15.43 9.59 -0.11
N PHE A 117 15.12 8.69 -1.05
CA PHE A 117 14.90 9.03 -2.46
C PHE A 117 13.44 9.23 -2.84
N TYR A 118 12.48 8.81 -2.00
CA TYR A 118 11.07 9.09 -2.24
C TYR A 118 10.76 10.55 -1.91
N SER A 119 10.10 11.25 -2.83
CA SER A 119 9.66 12.63 -2.60
C SER A 119 8.47 12.73 -1.65
N LYS A 120 7.66 11.67 -1.55
CA LYS A 120 6.49 11.64 -0.66
C LYS A 120 6.07 10.23 -0.29
N PHE A 121 5.63 10.06 0.96
CA PHE A 121 4.84 8.92 1.41
C PHE A 121 3.39 9.35 1.58
N ILE A 122 2.46 8.55 1.08
CA ILE A 122 1.03 8.84 1.09
C ILE A 122 0.31 7.80 1.94
N VAL A 123 -0.62 8.27 2.77
CA VAL A 123 -1.55 7.43 3.51
C VAL A 123 -2.94 7.99 3.29
N GLU A 124 -3.83 7.15 2.76
CA GLU A 124 -5.23 7.49 2.52
C GLU A 124 -6.13 6.45 3.17
N GLU A 125 -7.20 6.92 3.80
CA GLU A 125 -8.16 6.09 4.51
C GLU A 125 -9.48 6.07 3.76
N VAL A 126 -10.01 4.88 3.53
CA VAL A 126 -11.33 4.68 2.92
C VAL A 126 -12.40 5.11 3.92
N VAL A 127 -13.30 6.01 3.52
CA VAL A 127 -14.34 6.57 4.41
C VAL A 127 -15.77 6.11 4.12
N SER A 128 -16.00 5.50 2.95
CA SER A 128 -17.30 4.94 2.52
C SER A 128 -17.19 3.47 2.19
#